data_AF-A0A5K0YEB0-F1
#
_entry.id   AF-A0A5K0YEB0-F1
#
_cell.length_a   1.000
_cell.length_b   1.000
_cell.length_c   1.000
_cell.angle_alpha   90.00
_cell.angle_beta   90.00
_cell.angle_gamma   90.00
#
_symmetry.space_group_name_H-M   'P 1'
#
loop_
_entity.id
_entity.type
_entity.pdbx_description
1 polymer ?
#
loop_
_entity_poly.entity_id
_entity_poly.type
_entity_poly.pdbx_seq_one_letter_code
_entity_poly.pdbx_strand_id
1 'polypeptide(L)' 'VKCSENENTACSGQPVTVVITDECPGGPCLDESAHFDLSGTAFGAMALPDQAGALRNVGRMQIQYR' A
#
# COMPACT_ATOMS: atom_id res chain seq x y z
N VAL A 1 -1.53 7.78 1.25
CA VAL A 1 -2.00 6.53 0.60
C VAL A 1 -3.11 5.89 1.42
N LYS A 2 -4.06 5.19 0.80
CA LYS A 2 -5.19 4.54 1.47
C LYS A 2 -5.64 3.31 0.69
N CYS A 3 -5.81 2.17 1.35
CA CYS A 3 -6.48 1.01 0.77
C CYS A 3 -7.94 0.91 1.27
N SER A 4 -8.80 0.23 0.54
CA SER A 4 -10.23 0.11 0.86
C SER A 4 -10.62 -1.35 1.10
N GLU A 5 -11.66 -1.57 1.90
CA GLU A 5 -12.20 -2.91 2.15
C GLU A 5 -12.67 -3.62 0.87
N ASN A 6 -13.08 -2.85 -0.16
CA ASN A 6 -13.43 -3.38 -1.47
C ASN A 6 -12.24 -4.02 -2.20
N GLU A 7 -11.01 -3.56 -1.91
CA GLU A 7 -9.79 -4.14 -2.47
C GLU A 7 -9.28 -5.31 -1.61
N ASN A 8 -9.30 -5.15 -0.27
CA ASN A 8 -8.92 -6.21 0.65
C ASN A 8 -9.61 -6.03 2.01
N THR A 9 -10.17 -7.11 2.57
CA THR A 9 -10.89 -7.08 3.86
C THR A 9 -10.02 -6.71 5.06
N ALA A 10 -8.69 -6.78 4.94
CA ALA A 10 -7.75 -6.33 5.96
C ALA A 10 -7.54 -4.81 5.96
N CYS A 11 -8.06 -4.05 4.98
CA CYS A 11 -7.89 -2.61 4.90
C CYS A 11 -8.68 -1.86 5.98
N SER A 12 -8.05 -0.89 6.63
CA SER A 12 -8.72 -0.02 7.62
C SER A 12 -9.63 1.04 7.00
N GLY A 13 -9.46 1.32 5.69
CA GLY A 13 -10.10 2.46 5.04
C GLY A 13 -9.58 3.82 5.51
N GLN A 14 -8.58 3.88 6.40
CA GLN A 14 -7.98 5.12 6.87
C GLN A 14 -6.73 5.48 6.05
N PRO A 15 -6.53 6.76 5.69
CA PRO A 15 -5.34 7.17 4.96
C PRO A 15 -4.11 7.18 5.87
N VAL A 16 -2.98 6.71 5.32
CA VAL A 16 -1.65 6.79 5.92
C VAL A 16 -0.83 7.84 5.17
N THR A 17 -0.16 8.72 5.92
CA THR A 17 0.81 9.67 5.36
C THR A 17 2.15 8.99 5.22
N VAL A 18 2.75 9.09 4.04
CA VAL A 18 4.06 8.52 3.72
C VAL A 18 4.98 9.63 3.22
N VAL A 19 6.29 9.42 3.35
CA VAL A 19 7.32 10.28 2.78
C VAL A 19 8.00 9.50 1.66
N ILE A 20 8.17 10.13 0.51
CA ILE A 20 8.90 9.54 -0.62
C ILE A 20 10.39 9.68 -0.32
N THR A 21 11.09 8.56 -0.17
CA THR A 21 12.51 8.51 0.23
C THR A 21 13.41 7.90 -0.82
N ASP A 22 12.86 7.29 -1.86
CA ASP A 22 13.60 6.58 -2.89
C ASP A 22 12.85 6.60 -4.23
N GLU A 23 13.53 6.19 -5.29
CA GLU A 23 12.96 5.98 -6.62
C GLU A 23 12.97 4.51 -7.00
N CYS A 24 11.95 4.07 -7.75
CA CYS A 24 11.89 2.74 -8.34
C CYS A 24 11.88 2.84 -9.87
N PRO A 25 13.05 2.78 -10.53
CA PRO A 25 13.18 3.18 -11.94
C PRO A 25 12.87 2.06 -12.95
N GLY A 26 12.32 0.92 -12.54
CA GLY A 26 12.13 -0.23 -13.43
C GLY A 26 11.15 -1.29 -12.93
N GLY A 27 10.93 -2.29 -13.77
CA GLY A 27 10.06 -3.43 -13.44
C GLY A 27 8.62 -3.01 -13.14
N PRO A 28 7.95 -3.64 -12.14
CA PRO A 28 6.55 -3.36 -11.81
C PRO A 28 6.21 -1.90 -11.52
N CYS A 29 7.22 -1.10 -11.16
CA CYS A 29 7.06 0.32 -10.88
C CYS A 29 6.73 1.15 -12.14
N LEU A 30 7.00 0.62 -13.33
CA LEU A 30 6.71 1.27 -14.62
C LEU A 30 5.47 0.68 -15.33
N ASP A 31 4.84 -0.35 -14.75
CA ASP A 31 3.68 -1.03 -15.37
C ASP A 31 2.40 -0.19 -15.33
N GLU A 32 2.33 0.80 -14.44
CA GLU A 32 1.13 1.60 -14.13
C GLU A 32 1.47 3.09 -14.16
N SER A 33 0.45 3.94 -14.34
CA SER A 33 0.63 5.41 -14.30
C SER A 33 1.22 5.92 -12.98
N ALA A 34 1.00 5.19 -11.88
CA ALA A 34 1.63 5.44 -10.59
C ALA A 34 1.80 4.11 -9.86
N HIS A 35 2.98 3.90 -9.26
CA HIS A 35 3.29 2.73 -8.45
C HIS A 35 3.99 3.17 -7.17
N PHE A 36 3.47 2.77 -6.01
CA PHE A 36 4.10 3.03 -4.71
C PHE A 36 4.73 1.73 -4.20
N ASP A 37 6.05 1.63 -4.29
CA ASP A 37 6.79 0.56 -3.61
C ASP A 37 7.00 0.94 -2.14
N LEU A 38 6.10 0.46 -1.29
CA LEU A 38 6.03 0.85 0.10
C LEU A 38 6.89 -0.08 0.97
N SER A 39 7.58 0.50 1.96
CA SER A 39 8.14 -0.31 3.04
C SER A 39 7.05 -1.15 3.74
N GLY A 40 7.42 -2.31 4.29
CA GLY A 40 6.46 -3.18 4.98
C GLY A 40 5.72 -2.49 6.14
N THR A 41 6.34 -1.51 6.78
CA THR A 41 5.71 -0.67 7.81
C THR A 41 4.62 0.20 7.20
N ALA A 42 4.92 0.94 6.13
CA ALA A 42 3.96 1.82 5.47
C ALA A 42 2.78 1.04 4.84
N PHE A 43 3.07 -0.11 4.22
CA PHE A 43 2.05 -0.99 3.67
C PHE A 43 1.12 -1.54 4.76
N GLY A 44 1.72 -2.08 5.84
CA GLY A 44 0.97 -2.64 6.97
C GLY A 44 0.17 -1.61 7.76
N ALA A 45 0.57 -0.34 7.77
CA ALA A 45 -0.15 0.73 8.44
C ALA A 45 -1.53 1.04 7.83
N MET A 46 -1.78 0.61 6.59
CA MET A 46 -3.11 0.73 5.97
C MET A 46 -4.10 -0.32 6.48
N ALA A 47 -3.63 -1.33 7.22
CA ALA A 47 -4.45 -2.44 7.69
C ALA A 47 -5.26 -2.10 8.94
N LEU A 48 -6.30 -2.90 9.18
CA LEU A 48 -6.97 -3.00 10.48
C LEU A 48 -5.97 -3.45 11.57
N PRO A 49 -6.28 -3.18 12.85
CA PRO A 49 -5.49 -3.71 13.98
C PRO A 49 -5.25 -5.23 13.83
N ASP A 50 -4.03 -5.66 14.11
CA ASP A 50 -3.56 -7.05 14.01
C ASP A 50 -3.61 -7.69 12.61
N GLN A 51 -3.99 -6.95 11.56
CA GLN A 51 -4.07 -7.45 10.17
C GLN A 51 -2.89 -7.01 9.28
N ALA A 52 -1.91 -6.30 9.82
CA ALA A 52 -0.76 -5.81 9.04
C ALA A 52 0.02 -6.93 8.32
N GLY A 53 0.14 -8.11 8.95
CA GLY A 53 0.76 -9.28 8.33
C GLY A 53 -0.06 -9.84 7.16
N ALA A 54 -1.37 -9.98 7.36
CA ALA A 54 -2.29 -10.44 6.32
C ALA A 54 -2.28 -9.49 5.11
N LEU A 55 -2.33 -8.18 5.36
CA LEU A 55 -2.29 -7.18 4.29
C LEU A 55 -0.97 -7.24 3.52
N ARG A 56 0.18 -7.29 4.21
CA ARG A 56 1.50 -7.41 3.55
C ARG A 56 1.63 -8.66 2.65
N ASN A 57 1.00 -9.77 3.02
CA ASN A 57 1.07 -11.01 2.25
C ASN A 57 0.29 -10.95 0.92
N VAL A 58 -0.49 -9.89 0.68
CA VAL A 58 -1.14 -9.64 -0.62
C VAL A 58 -0.12 -9.28 -1.70
N GLY A 59 1.01 -8.66 -1.33
CA GLY A 59 2.09 -8.28 -2.23
C GLY A 59 1.79 -7.01 -3.04
N ARG A 60 0.76 -7.03 -3.90
CA ARG A 60 0.35 -5.90 -4.75
C ARG A 60 -1.15 -5.70 -4.69
N MET A 61 -1.59 -4.45 -4.52
CA MET A 61 -3.00 -4.08 -4.49
C MET A 61 -3.22 -2.65 -4.97
N GLN A 62 -4.44 -2.32 -5.38
CA GLN A 62 -4.81 -0.96 -5.73
C GLN A 62 -5.01 -0.09 -4.48
N ILE A 63 -4.50 1.14 -4.55
CA ILE A 63 -4.62 2.12 -3.47
C ILE A 63 -5.03 3.48 -4.02
N GLN A 64 -5.58 4.30 -3.14
CA GLN A 64 -5.88 5.71 -3.39
C GLN A 64 -4.74 6.57 -2.82
N TYR A 65 -4.41 7.65 -3.50
CA TYR A 65 -3.42 8.63 -3.05
C TYR A 65 -3.89 10.05 -3.38
N ARG A 66 -3.36 11.02 -2.63
CA ARG A 66 -3.49 12.47 -2.86
C ARG A 66 -2.24 13.16 -2.37
#